data_AF-A0A536UAZ7-F1
#
_entry.id   AF-A0A536UAZ7-F1
#
_cell.length_a   1.000
_cell.length_b   1.000
_cell.length_c   1.000
_cell.angle_alpha   90.00
_cell.angle_beta   90.00
_cell.angle_gamma   90.00
#
_symmetry.space_group_name_H-M   'P 1'
#
loop_
_entity.id
_entity.type
_entity.pdbx_description
1 polymer ?
#
loop_
_entity_poly.entity_id
_entity_poly.type
_entity_poly.pdbx_seq_one_letter_code
_entity_poly.pdbx_strand_id
1 'polypeptide(L)'
;MNIDTAEALSLDENSEVSFSQLLVLSGLSDNDLRELVDHGALTPINPNASAWMFTSYCVVVARKASRLSRDFELDAHAVSVLLGFVEKIEALESELHALRAGALGHWPVGTSDTVSR
;
A
#
# COMPACT_ATOMS: atom_id res chain seq x y z
N MET A 1 33.12 8.33 -6.26
CA MET A 1 32.76 6.99 -5.75
C MET A 1 31.25 6.98 -5.72
N ASN A 2 30.66 6.59 -6.84
CA ASN A 2 29.23 6.77 -7.10
C ASN A 2 28.55 5.46 -6.72
N ILE A 3 27.79 5.49 -5.63
CA ILE A 3 26.98 4.35 -5.21
C ILE A 3 25.65 4.50 -5.96
N ASP A 4 25.68 4.04 -7.21
CA ASP A 4 24.49 3.74 -7.99
C ASP A 4 24.05 2.31 -7.61
N THR A 5 23.29 2.17 -6.54
CA THR A 5 22.49 0.96 -6.26
C THR A 5 21.16 1.35 -5.65
N ALA A 6 20.37 2.10 -6.42
CA ALA A 6 18.92 1.97 -6.34
C ALA A 6 18.54 0.65 -7.03
N GLU A 7 18.80 -0.48 -6.37
CA GLU A 7 18.14 -1.74 -6.73
C GLU A 7 16.66 -1.53 -6.43
N ALA A 8 15.94 -1.06 -7.45
CA ALA A 8 14.54 -1.37 -7.61
C ALA A 8 14.45 -2.91 -7.68
N LEU A 9 14.37 -3.54 -6.51
CA LEU A 9 13.85 -4.89 -6.37
C LEU A 9 12.42 -4.82 -6.88
N SER A 10 12.27 -5.03 -8.20
CA SER A 10 11.02 -5.45 -8.81
C SER A 10 10.70 -6.80 -8.18
N LEU A 11 10.09 -6.75 -7.00
CA LEU A 11 9.51 -7.93 -6.40
C LEU A 11 8.49 -8.42 -7.42
N ASP A 12 8.80 -9.55 -8.04
CA ASP A 12 7.87 -10.26 -8.87
C ASP A 12 6.54 -10.39 -8.11
N GLU A 13 5.46 -9.98 -8.75
CA GLU A 13 4.12 -9.85 -8.14
C GLU A 13 3.58 -11.21 -7.65
N ASN A 14 4.21 -12.31 -8.08
CA ASN A 14 3.90 -13.69 -7.68
C ASN A 14 4.93 -14.30 -6.70
N SER A 15 5.93 -13.55 -6.26
CA SER A 15 6.95 -14.06 -5.35
C SER A 15 6.49 -13.98 -3.89
N GLU A 16 6.52 -15.12 -3.20
CA GLU A 16 6.26 -15.21 -1.77
C GLU A 16 7.51 -14.85 -0.95
N VAL A 17 7.30 -14.24 0.20
CA VAL A 17 8.34 -13.79 1.13
C VAL A 17 8.05 -14.38 2.51
N SER A 18 9.07 -14.98 3.13
CA SER A 18 8.94 -15.51 4.49
C SER A 18 8.87 -14.40 5.54
N PHE A 19 8.36 -14.71 6.73
CA PHE A 19 8.39 -13.80 7.87
C PHE A 19 9.79 -13.22 8.16
N SER A 20 10.84 -14.06 8.13
CA SER A 20 12.21 -13.62 8.39
C SER A 20 12.76 -12.71 7.28
N GLN A 21 12.41 -12.97 6.03
CA GLN A 21 12.76 -12.07 4.92
C GLN A 21 12.01 -10.73 5.05
N LEU A 22 10.73 -10.76 5.43
CA LEU A 22 9.93 -9.55 5.61
C LEU A 22 10.48 -8.67 6.74
N LEU A 23 10.96 -9.26 7.83
CA LEU A 23 11.67 -8.53 8.90
C LEU A 23 12.89 -7.77 8.36
N VAL A 24 13.77 -8.46 7.63
CA VAL A 24 14.98 -7.87 7.06
C VAL A 24 14.64 -6.77 6.04
N LEU A 25 13.66 -7.01 5.17
CA LEU A 25 13.32 -6.09 4.09
C LEU A 25 12.55 -4.85 4.57
N SER A 26 11.82 -4.95 5.68
CA SER A 26 11.02 -3.86 6.26
C SER A 26 11.79 -3.02 7.27
N GLY A 27 12.77 -3.60 7.96
CA GLY A 27 13.48 -2.96 9.07
C GLY A 27 12.63 -2.80 10.34
N LEU A 28 11.52 -3.52 10.44
CA LEU A 28 10.69 -3.60 11.65
C LEU A 28 11.32 -4.56 12.67
N SER A 29 10.95 -4.38 13.94
CA SER A 29 11.26 -5.39 14.96
C SER A 29 10.37 -6.63 14.79
N ASP A 30 10.81 -7.77 15.33
CA ASP A 30 10.01 -9.02 15.35
C ASP A 30 8.64 -8.80 16.01
N ASN A 31 8.61 -8.05 17.12
CA ASN A 31 7.39 -7.74 17.85
C ASN A 31 6.43 -6.90 17.01
N ASP A 32 6.90 -5.78 16.46
CA ASP A 32 6.04 -4.86 15.70
C ASP A 32 5.46 -5.55 14.46
N LEU A 33 6.25 -6.38 13.80
CA LEU A 33 5.78 -7.10 12.62
C LEU A 33 4.72 -8.15 12.97
N ARG A 34 4.81 -8.82 14.14
CA ARG A 34 3.76 -9.70 14.65
C ARG A 34 2.50 -8.92 15.02
N GLU A 35 2.63 -7.79 15.72
CA GLU A 35 1.48 -6.96 16.07
C GLU A 35 0.74 -6.46 14.82
N LEU A 36 1.47 -6.08 13.76
CA LEU A 36 0.86 -5.73 12.48
C LEU A 36 0.10 -6.91 11.85
N VAL A 37 0.57 -8.15 12.04
CA VAL A 37 -0.17 -9.35 11.61
C VAL A 37 -1.41 -9.57 12.47
N ASP A 38 -1.28 -9.47 13.79
CA ASP A 38 -2.38 -9.65 14.75
C ASP A 38 -3.51 -8.63 14.55
N HIS A 39 -3.15 -7.42 14.13
CA HIS A 39 -4.11 -6.36 13.77
C HIS A 39 -4.59 -6.42 12.32
N GLY A 40 -4.10 -7.38 11.51
CA GLY A 40 -4.52 -7.60 10.13
C GLY A 40 -3.96 -6.62 9.11
N ALA A 41 -3.04 -5.73 9.50
CA ALA A 41 -2.36 -4.83 8.57
C ALA A 41 -1.37 -5.57 7.65
N LEU A 42 -0.84 -6.70 8.10
CA LEU A 42 -0.07 -7.64 7.28
C LEU A 42 -0.76 -9.00 7.32
N THR A 43 -1.24 -9.49 6.17
CA THR A 43 -1.97 -10.76 6.14
C THR A 43 -1.08 -11.87 5.55
N PRO A 44 -0.73 -12.91 6.33
CA PRO A 44 -0.08 -14.10 5.78
C PRO A 44 -0.98 -14.82 4.77
N ILE A 45 -0.38 -15.47 3.78
CA ILE A 45 -1.09 -16.31 2.79
C ILE A 45 -1.88 -17.42 3.50
N ASN A 46 -1.31 -18.01 4.56
CA ASN A 46 -2.01 -18.90 5.47
C ASN A 46 -1.76 -18.48 6.93
N PRO A 47 -2.72 -17.80 7.59
CA PRO A 47 -2.57 -17.34 8.97
C PRO A 47 -2.37 -18.45 10.00
N ASN A 48 -2.90 -19.65 9.72
CA ASN A 48 -2.81 -20.80 10.63
C ASN A 48 -1.54 -21.65 10.43
N ALA A 49 -0.68 -21.27 9.49
CA ALA A 49 0.57 -21.99 9.25
C ALA A 49 1.57 -21.76 10.40
N SER A 50 2.39 -22.77 10.69
CA SER A 50 3.49 -22.65 11.66
C SER A 50 4.61 -21.70 11.20
N ALA A 51 4.73 -21.51 9.88
CA ALA A 51 5.64 -20.56 9.25
C ALA A 51 4.85 -19.69 8.27
N TRP A 52 4.77 -18.40 8.56
CA TRP A 52 4.05 -17.46 7.71
C TRP A 52 4.83 -17.13 6.44
N MET A 53 4.11 -17.21 5.33
CA MET A 53 4.50 -16.69 4.02
C MET A 53 3.59 -15.53 3.68
N PHE A 54 4.14 -14.54 2.99
CA PHE A 54 3.47 -13.32 2.59
C PHE A 54 3.64 -13.10 1.10
N THR A 55 2.72 -12.36 0.49
CA THR A 55 2.94 -11.87 -0.87
C THR A 55 4.05 -10.82 -0.87
N SER A 56 4.73 -10.63 -1.99
CA SER A 56 5.70 -9.56 -2.17
C SER A 56 5.14 -8.16 -1.84
N TYR A 57 3.85 -7.93 -2.08
CA TYR A 57 3.16 -6.69 -1.72
C TYR A 57 3.28 -6.35 -0.22
N CYS A 58 3.30 -7.35 0.67
CA CYS A 58 3.47 -7.12 2.11
C CYS A 58 4.80 -6.43 2.44
N VAL A 59 5.84 -6.55 1.62
CA VAL A 59 7.10 -5.81 1.79
C VAL A 59 6.88 -4.31 1.64
N VAL A 60 6.06 -3.90 0.68
CA VAL A 60 5.72 -2.48 0.46
C VAL A 60 4.95 -1.94 1.66
N VAL A 61 3.94 -2.68 2.13
CA VAL A 61 3.14 -2.31 3.29
C VAL A 61 4.01 -2.22 4.55
N ALA A 62 4.86 -3.22 4.80
CA ALA A 62 5.74 -3.24 5.98
C ALA A 62 6.76 -2.09 5.98
N ARG A 63 7.30 -1.71 4.81
CA ARG A 63 8.17 -0.52 4.69
C ARG A 63 7.40 0.78 4.94
N LYS A 64 6.16 0.87 4.47
CA LYS A 64 5.26 2.01 4.74
C LYS A 64 4.98 2.11 6.25
N ALA A 65 4.69 0.98 6.89
CA ALA A 65 4.51 0.87 8.34
C ALA A 65 5.73 1.38 9.12
N SER A 66 6.94 0.90 8.76
CA SER A 66 8.20 1.31 9.38
C SER A 66 8.45 2.82 9.26
N ARG A 67 8.16 3.39 8.09
CA ARG A 67 8.24 4.84 7.88
C ARG A 67 7.23 5.60 8.72
N LEU A 68 5.96 5.20 8.72
CA LEU A 68 4.91 5.84 9.50
C LEU A 68 5.17 5.76 11.02
N SER A 69 5.61 4.60 11.52
CA SER A 69 5.99 4.42 12.92
C SER A 69 7.08 5.41 13.32
N ARG A 70 8.14 5.55 12.51
CA ARG A 70 9.23 6.47 12.80
C ARG A 70 8.85 7.94 12.64
N ASP A 71 8.11 8.28 11.60
CA ASP A 71 7.80 9.67 11.25
C ASP A 71 6.77 10.29 12.22
N PHE A 72 5.92 9.45 12.83
CA PHE A 72 4.85 9.87 13.75
C PHE A 72 5.02 9.33 15.19
N GLU A 73 6.13 8.64 15.48
CA GLU A 73 6.41 8.01 16.78
C GLU A 73 5.27 7.10 17.27
N LEU A 74 4.71 6.30 16.35
CA LEU A 74 3.54 5.45 16.60
C LEU A 74 3.95 4.00 16.93
N ASP A 75 3.19 3.38 17.84
CA ASP A 75 3.23 1.95 18.07
C ASP A 75 2.59 1.15 16.90
N ALA A 76 2.81 -0.17 16.86
CA ALA A 76 2.35 -1.00 15.76
C ALA A 76 0.81 -1.03 15.65
N HIS A 77 0.09 -0.94 16.77
CA HIS A 77 -1.36 -0.84 16.76
C HIS A 77 -1.84 0.45 16.07
N ALA A 78 -1.33 1.61 16.47
CA ALA A 78 -1.67 2.89 15.87
C ALA A 78 -1.28 2.95 14.39
N VAL A 79 -0.15 2.34 14.01
CA VAL A 79 0.26 2.22 12.60
C VAL A 79 -0.70 1.33 11.81
N SER A 80 -1.20 0.24 12.38
CA SER A 80 -2.16 -0.65 11.71
C SER A 80 -3.44 0.11 11.34
N VAL A 81 -3.96 0.93 12.27
CA VAL A 81 -5.12 1.78 12.06
C VAL A 81 -4.84 2.85 11.00
N LEU A 82 -3.68 3.50 11.08
CA LEU A 82 -3.29 4.53 10.12
C LEU A 82 -3.14 3.97 8.71
N LEU A 83 -2.55 2.78 8.56
CA LEU A 83 -2.46 2.10 7.27
C LEU A 83 -3.84 1.84 6.65
N GLY A 84 -4.81 1.38 7.45
CA GLY A 84 -6.18 1.19 6.99
C GLY A 84 -6.84 2.50 6.54
N PHE A 85 -6.57 3.62 7.21
CA PHE A 85 -7.04 4.93 6.73
C PHE A 85 -6.34 5.38 5.46
N VAL A 86 -5.04 5.16 5.32
CA VAL A 86 -4.31 5.50 4.09
C VAL A 86 -4.84 4.69 2.90
N GLU A 87 -5.04 3.39 3.07
CA GLU A 87 -5.66 2.54 2.02
C GLU A 87 -7.04 3.05 1.64
N LYS A 88 -7.85 3.44 2.63
CA LYS A 88 -9.18 3.99 2.37
C LYS A 88 -9.14 5.33 1.63
N ILE A 89 -8.18 6.20 1.94
CA ILE A 89 -7.99 7.46 1.23
C ILE A 89 -7.57 7.19 -0.21
N GLU A 90 -6.59 6.31 -0.43
CA GLU A 90 -6.11 5.93 -1.77
C GLU A 90 -7.24 5.33 -2.64
N ALA A 91 -8.10 4.49 -2.04
CA ALA A 91 -9.28 3.94 -2.71
C ALA A 91 -10.29 5.03 -3.11
N LEU A 92 -10.62 5.93 -2.18
CA LEU A 92 -11.56 7.04 -2.44
C LEU A 92 -11.01 8.02 -3.48
N GLU A 93 -9.73 8.33 -3.44
CA GLU A 93 -9.09 9.18 -4.44
C GLU A 93 -9.14 8.53 -5.83
N SER A 94 -8.92 7.22 -5.90
CA SER A 94 -9.01 6.43 -7.14
C SER A 94 -10.43 6.45 -7.72
N GLU A 95 -11.46 6.27 -6.89
CA GLU A 95 -12.86 6.39 -7.30
C GLU A 95 -13.18 7.78 -7.84
N LEU A 96 -12.75 8.84 -7.14
CA LEU A 96 -12.93 10.22 -7.58
C LEU A 96 -12.23 10.50 -8.92
N HIS A 97 -11.03 9.94 -9.12
CA HIS A 97 -10.30 10.09 -10.38
C HIS A 97 -11.02 9.38 -11.53
N ALA A 98 -11.51 8.17 -11.31
CA ALA A 98 -12.30 7.43 -12.29
C ALA A 98 -13.60 8.17 -12.67
N LEU A 99 -14.32 8.71 -11.68
CA LEU A 99 -15.53 9.51 -11.91
C LEU A 99 -15.24 10.78 -12.71
N ARG A 100 -14.17 11.51 -12.38
CA ARG A 100 -13.76 12.72 -13.11
C ARG A 100 -13.32 12.40 -14.53
N ALA A 101 -12.59 11.30 -14.75
CA ALA A 101 -12.19 10.86 -16.08
C ALA A 101 -13.42 10.48 -16.94
N GLY A 102 -14.38 9.76 -16.38
CA GLY A 102 -15.66 9.46 -17.04
C GLY A 102 -16.50 10.72 -17.29
N ALA A 103 -16.49 11.67 -16.34
CA ALA A 103 -17.18 12.94 -16.47
C ALA A 103 -16.65 13.77 -17.66
N LEU A 104 -15.33 13.79 -17.85
CA LEU A 104 -14.68 14.45 -18.98
C LEU A 104 -14.81 13.68 -20.30
N GLY A 105 -15.03 12.36 -20.24
CA GLY A 105 -15.29 11.53 -21.42
C GLY A 105 -16.71 11.65 -21.99
N HIS A 106 -17.70 12.00 -21.17
CA HIS A 106 -19.12 12.10 -21.57
C HIS A 106 -19.66 13.54 -21.70
N TRP A 107 -18.82 14.58 -21.59
CA TRP A 107 -19.30 15.97 -21.71
C TRP A 107 -19.91 16.20 -23.11
N PRO A 108 -21.20 16.53 -23.24
CA PRO A 108 -21.75 16.93 -24.52
C PRO A 108 -21.13 18.29 -24.83
N VAL A 109 -20.19 18.32 -25.78
CA VAL A 109 -19.80 19.56 -26.46
C VAL A 109 -21.10 20.25 -26.85
N GLY A 110 -21.34 21.39 -26.20
CA GLY A 110 -22.60 22.10 -26.33
C GLY A 110 -22.88 22.37 -27.80
N THR A 111 -24.00 21.86 -28.29
CA THR A 111 -24.68 22.39 -29.45
C THR A 111 -25.16 23.79 -29.09
N SER A 112 -24.23 24.73 -28.98
CA SER A 112 -24.49 26.14 -29.15
C SER A 112 -24.28 26.45 -30.61
N ASP A 113 -25.08 25.82 -31.49
CA ASP A 113 -25.31 26.42 -32.79
C ASP A 113 -26.51 27.34 -32.63
N THR A 114 -26.13 28.55 -32.25
CA THR A 114 -26.74 29.81 -32.61
C THR A 114 -28.07 29.70 -33.35
N VAL A 115 -29.12 30.13 -32.64
CA VAL A 115 -30.24 30.87 -33.21
C VAL A 115 -29.72 31.73 -34.36
N SER A 116 -30.05 31.33 -35.58
CA SER A 116 -29.88 32.15 -36.77
C SER A 116 -31.04 31.87 -37.71
N ARG A 117 -32.02 32.76 -37.54
CA ARG A 117 -32.78 33.43 -38.60
C ARG A 117 -34.17 32.91 -38.93
#